data_AF-S5V4W9-F1
#
_entry.id   AF-S5V4W9-F1
#
_cell.length_a   1.000
_cell.length_b   1.000
_cell.length_c   1.000
_cell.angle_alpha   90.00
_cell.angle_beta   90.00
_cell.angle_gamma   90.00
#
_symmetry.space_group_name_H-M   'P 1'
#
loop_
_entity.id
_entity.type
_entity.pdbx_description
1 polymer ?
#
loop_
_entity_poly.entity_id
_entity_poly.type
_entity_poly.pdbx_seq_one_letter_code
_entity_poly.pdbx_strand_id
1 'polypeptide(L)'
;MGELRRAPLLVPLGGDGLWTAHFRGVRWVCAFTDEDALARFLSRQGPGDRAWEYAVLLGARLLDEIIPAMAEPAGVAVDVADEDGAMLFPPVVGIVPEAVSVDAEAREGGH
;
A
#
# COMPACT_ATOMS: atom_id res chain seq x y z
N MET A 1 14.25 5.64 -2.83
CA MET A 1 13.27 5.89 -1.73
C MET A 1 12.55 7.24 -1.81
N GLY A 2 12.78 8.10 -2.82
CA GLY A 2 12.10 9.42 -2.93
C GLY A 2 10.93 9.48 -3.91
N GLU A 3 10.93 8.61 -4.93
CA GLU A 3 9.93 8.63 -6.02
C GLU A 3 8.52 8.32 -5.51
N LEU A 4 8.35 7.23 -4.75
CA LEU A 4 7.06 6.83 -4.21
C LEU A 4 6.44 7.88 -3.28
N ARG A 5 7.26 8.52 -2.43
CA ARG A 5 6.79 9.55 -1.50
C ARG A 5 6.16 10.74 -2.23
N ARG A 6 6.58 11.01 -3.46
CA ARG A 6 6.07 12.09 -4.32
C ARG A 6 5.09 11.61 -5.38
N ALA A 7 4.94 10.31 -5.56
CA ALA A 7 3.99 9.73 -6.49
C ALA A 7 2.56 9.86 -5.93
N PRO A 8 1.60 10.36 -6.72
CA PRO A 8 0.20 10.24 -6.39
C PRO A 8 -0.19 8.77 -6.46
N LEU A 9 -0.84 8.28 -5.42
CA LEU A 9 -1.35 6.93 -5.33
C LEU A 9 -2.87 6.97 -5.13
N LEU A 10 -3.57 6.14 -5.87
CA LEU A 10 -5.00 5.90 -5.74
C LEU A 10 -5.22 4.88 -4.64
N VAL A 11 -5.98 5.26 -3.62
CA VAL A 11 -6.34 4.38 -2.50
C VAL A 11 -7.83 4.11 -2.54
N PRO A 12 -8.27 2.85 -2.71
CA PRO A 12 -9.69 2.53 -2.65
C PRO A 12 -10.25 2.84 -1.27
N LEU A 13 -11.48 3.34 -1.23
CA LEU A 13 -12.24 3.58 -0.01
C LEU A 13 -13.28 2.47 0.16
N GLY A 14 -13.37 1.91 1.36
CA GLY A 14 -14.25 0.81 1.72
C GLY A 14 -15.11 1.15 2.94
N GLY A 15 -16.42 1.29 2.72
CA GLY A 15 -17.42 1.40 3.78
C GLY A 15 -17.37 2.71 4.56
N ASP A 16 -16.36 2.86 5.43
CA ASP A 16 -16.22 3.97 6.40
C ASP A 16 -14.83 4.64 6.32
N GLY A 17 -13.94 4.18 5.43
CA GLY A 17 -12.60 4.75 5.33
C GLY A 17 -11.74 4.12 4.25
N LEU A 18 -10.42 4.18 4.42
CA LEU A 18 -9.46 3.58 3.49
C LEU A 18 -9.61 2.05 3.50
N TRP A 19 -9.61 1.46 2.30
CA TRP A 19 -9.60 0.03 2.15
C TRP A 19 -8.29 -0.54 2.70
N THR A 20 -8.40 -1.47 3.65
CA THR A 20 -7.24 -2.13 4.23
C THR A 20 -7.40 -3.64 4.22
N ALA A 21 -6.31 -4.34 3.92
CA ALA A 21 -6.21 -5.79 3.97
C ALA A 21 -5.44 -6.20 5.23
N HIS A 22 -5.89 -7.24 5.93
CA HIS A 22 -5.17 -7.75 7.08
C HIS A 22 -4.38 -9.00 6.65
N PHE A 23 -3.05 -8.95 6.76
CA PHE A 23 -2.19 -10.08 6.41
C PHE A 23 -1.05 -10.24 7.42
N ARG A 24 -0.89 -11.46 7.95
CA ARG A 24 0.13 -11.82 8.96
C ARG A 24 0.14 -10.95 10.23
N GLY A 25 -1.03 -10.45 10.67
CA GLY A 25 -1.12 -9.57 11.84
C GLY A 25 -0.73 -8.11 11.58
N VAL A 26 -0.53 -7.74 10.31
CA VAL A 26 -0.20 -6.39 9.85
C VAL A 26 -1.35 -5.88 8.98
N ARG A 27 -1.70 -4.61 9.15
CA ARG A 27 -2.69 -3.94 8.31
C ARG A 27 -2.02 -3.36 7.06
N TRP A 28 -2.52 -3.70 5.89
CA TRP A 28 -1.97 -3.27 4.62
C TRP A 28 -2.94 -2.29 3.96
N VAL A 29 -2.50 -1.06 3.72
CA VAL A 29 -3.25 -0.10 2.92
C VAL A 29 -2.93 -0.36 1.46
N CYS A 30 -3.94 -0.74 0.67
CA CYS A 30 -3.76 -0.95 -0.76
C CYS A 30 -3.70 0.41 -1.47
N ALA A 31 -2.68 0.65 -2.26
CA ALA A 31 -2.49 1.85 -3.04
C ALA A 31 -2.13 1.46 -4.47
N PHE A 32 -2.42 2.31 -5.44
CA PHE A 32 -2.19 2.01 -6.86
C PHE A 32 -1.60 3.24 -7.54
N THR A 33 -0.65 3.07 -8.44
CA THR A 33 -0.12 4.22 -9.20
C THR A 33 -1.10 4.69 -10.26
N ASP A 34 -1.91 3.77 -10.79
CA ASP A 34 -2.79 4.00 -11.93
C ASP A 34 -4.19 3.38 -11.75
N GLU A 35 -5.17 3.96 -12.45
CA GLU A 35 -6.56 3.51 -12.38
C GLU A 35 -6.75 2.10 -12.93
N ASP A 36 -5.92 1.67 -13.90
CA ASP A 36 -5.93 0.31 -14.45
C ASP A 36 -5.59 -0.75 -13.38
N ALA A 37 -4.57 -0.48 -12.56
CA ALA A 37 -4.17 -1.36 -11.47
C ALA A 37 -5.25 -1.42 -10.38
N LEU A 38 -5.86 -0.27 -10.07
CA LEU A 38 -7.01 -0.19 -9.16
C LEU A 38 -8.21 -0.97 -9.72
N ALA A 39 -8.59 -0.77 -10.98
CA ALA A 39 -9.73 -1.43 -11.61
C ALA A 39 -9.56 -2.95 -11.63
N ARG A 40 -8.34 -3.45 -11.88
CA ARG A 40 -8.00 -4.87 -11.76
C ARG A 40 -8.19 -5.39 -10.33
N PHE A 41 -7.75 -4.65 -9.32
CA PHE A 41 -7.95 -5.02 -7.92
C PHE A 41 -9.43 -5.10 -7.57
N LEU A 42 -10.21 -4.06 -7.91
CA LEU A 42 -11.64 -3.96 -7.64
C LEU A 42 -12.41 -5.07 -8.36
N SER A 43 -12.04 -5.39 -9.59
CA SER A 43 -12.64 -6.48 -10.37
C SER A 43 -12.44 -7.85 -9.70
N ARG A 44 -11.29 -8.09 -9.05
CA ARG A 44 -11.02 -9.32 -8.28
C ARG A 44 -11.75 -9.36 -6.94
N GLN A 45 -12.02 -8.21 -6.32
CA GLN A 45 -12.76 -8.07 -5.06
C GLN A 45 -14.24 -8.48 -5.20
N GLY A 46 -14.82 -8.34 -6.40
CA GLY A 46 -16.12 -8.87 -6.76
C GLY A 46 -16.88 -7.93 -7.70
N PRO A 47 -17.93 -8.43 -8.39
CA PRO A 47 -18.77 -7.64 -9.27
C PRO A 47 -19.69 -6.73 -8.45
N GLY A 48 -19.12 -5.68 -7.86
CA GLY A 48 -19.86 -4.66 -7.18
C GLY A 48 -20.35 -3.65 -8.21
N ASP A 49 -21.63 -3.68 -8.55
CA ASP A 49 -22.41 -2.53 -9.06
C ASP A 49 -22.50 -1.43 -7.97
N ARG A 50 -21.37 -1.14 -7.33
CA ARG A 50 -21.21 -0.16 -6.27
C ARG A 50 -20.13 0.78 -6.76
N ALA A 51 -20.43 2.08 -6.78
CA ALA A 51 -19.44 3.09 -7.09
C ALA A 51 -18.30 2.97 -6.07
N TRP A 52 -17.18 2.41 -6.50
CA TRP A 52 -15.98 2.33 -5.69
C TRP A 52 -15.35 3.72 -5.67
N GLU A 53 -15.43 4.38 -4.53
CA GLU A 53 -14.71 5.63 -4.33
C GLU A 53 -13.23 5.34 -4.08
N TYR A 54 -12.38 6.21 -4.61
CA TYR A 54 -10.95 6.18 -4.35
C TYR A 54 -10.48 7.59 -4.02
N ALA A 55 -9.47 7.68 -3.16
CA ALA A 55 -8.79 8.92 -2.85
C ALA A 55 -7.40 8.93 -3.50
N VAL A 56 -7.07 10.03 -4.18
CA VAL A 56 -5.70 10.25 -4.68
C VAL A 56 -4.90 10.93 -3.57
N LEU A 57 -3.91 10.21 -3.04
CA LEU A 57 -3.06 10.65 -1.94
C LEU A 57 -1.59 10.50 -2.34
N LEU A 58 -0.74 11.44 -1.94
CA LEU A 58 0.70 11.27 -2.10
C LEU A 58 1.20 10.10 -1.23
N GLY A 59 2.13 9.30 -1.74
CA GLY A 59 2.74 8.22 -0.97
C GLY A 59 3.34 8.70 0.37
N ALA A 60 3.88 9.92 0.42
CA ALA A 60 4.32 10.54 1.67
C ALA A 60 3.16 10.73 2.66
N ARG A 61 1.97 11.08 2.19
CA ARG A 61 0.82 11.28 3.09
C ARG A 61 0.35 9.96 3.71
N LEU A 62 0.37 8.88 2.93
CA LEU A 62 0.14 7.55 3.46
C LEU A 62 1.17 7.20 4.54
N LEU A 63 2.45 7.33 4.23
CA LEU A 63 3.54 6.90 5.10
C LEU A 63 3.74 7.79 6.34
N ASP A 64 3.55 9.10 6.20
CA ASP A 64 3.84 10.10 7.24
C ASP A 64 2.59 10.55 8.02
N GLU A 65 1.37 10.36 7.50
CA GLU A 65 0.13 10.65 8.24
C GLU A 65 -0.69 9.39 8.55
N ILE A 66 -1.03 8.59 7.53
CA ILE A 66 -1.99 7.48 7.69
C ILE A 66 -1.40 6.34 8.51
N ILE A 67 -0.23 5.84 8.12
CA ILE A 67 0.46 4.76 8.83
C ILE A 67 0.73 5.10 10.31
N PRO A 68 1.31 6.25 10.68
CA PRO A 68 1.54 6.58 12.08
C PRO A 68 0.26 6.90 12.86
N ALA A 69 -0.84 7.27 12.20
CA ALA A 69 -2.13 7.41 12.86
C ALA A 69 -2.78 6.06 13.21
N MET A 70 -2.33 4.95 12.61
CA MET A 70 -2.84 3.62 12.95
C MET A 70 -2.24 3.13 14.27
N ALA A 71 -3.08 2.61 15.17
CA ALA A 71 -2.65 2.07 16.46
C ALA A 71 -2.00 0.67 16.37
N GLU A 72 -1.83 0.13 15.17
CA GLU A 72 -1.31 -1.21 14.88
C GLU A 72 -0.25 -1.15 13.77
N PRO A 73 0.66 -2.13 13.66
CA PRO A 73 1.65 -2.15 12.59
C PRO A 73 0.96 -2.15 11.22
N ALA A 74 1.17 -1.07 10.47
CA ALA A 74 0.55 -0.87 9.17
C ALA A 74 1.60 -0.68 8.05
N GLY A 75 1.45 -1.42 6.94
CA GLY A 75 2.25 -1.31 5.73
C GLY A 75 1.46 -0.74 4.55
N VAL A 76 2.15 -0.36 3.49
CA VAL A 76 1.52 0.10 2.24
C VAL A 76 1.82 -0.91 1.15
N ALA A 77 0.77 -1.41 0.49
CA ALA A 77 0.90 -2.32 -0.63
C ALA A 77 0.53 -1.56 -1.91
N VAL A 78 1.50 -1.35 -2.78
CA VAL A 78 1.36 -0.61 -4.04
C VAL A 78 1.19 -1.61 -5.19
N ASP A 79 0.21 -1.38 -6.07
CA ASP A 79 -0.07 -2.16 -7.27
C ASP A 79 -0.21 -3.67 -7.01
N VAL A 80 -0.87 -4.02 -5.90
CA VAL A 80 -1.04 -5.43 -5.44
C VAL A 80 -1.77 -6.32 -6.45
N ALA A 81 -2.50 -5.71 -7.38
CA ALA A 81 -3.22 -6.40 -8.46
C ALA A 81 -2.37 -6.64 -9.71
N ASP A 82 -1.14 -6.10 -9.73
CA ASP A 82 -0.15 -6.34 -10.76
C ASP A 82 0.94 -7.28 -10.23
N GLU A 83 1.04 -8.49 -10.80
CA GLU A 83 1.92 -9.53 -10.27
C GLU A 83 3.41 -9.25 -10.51
N ASP A 84 3.74 -8.36 -11.45
CA ASP A 84 5.12 -7.98 -11.82
C ASP A 84 5.53 -6.65 -11.16
N GLY A 85 4.57 -5.73 -10.99
CA GLY A 85 4.76 -4.39 -10.41
C GLY A 85 4.40 -4.24 -8.92
N ALA A 86 3.84 -5.26 -8.28
CA ALA A 86 3.43 -5.17 -6.86
C ALA A 86 4.63 -4.84 -5.95
N MET A 87 4.54 -3.71 -5.25
CA MET A 87 5.53 -3.28 -4.29
C MET A 87 4.93 -3.21 -2.88
N LEU A 88 5.49 -4.01 -1.97
CA LEU A 88 5.11 -3.99 -0.56
C LEU A 88 6.10 -3.13 0.22
N PHE A 89 5.60 -2.05 0.80
CA PHE A 89 6.34 -1.22 1.74
C PHE A 89 6.00 -1.68 3.16
N PRO A 90 6.90 -2.45 3.81
CA PRO A 90 6.66 -2.94 5.15
C PRO A 90 6.46 -1.78 6.15
N PRO A 91 5.77 -2.01 7.28
CA PRO A 91 5.56 -1.00 8.31
C PRO A 91 6.90 -0.39 8.75
N VAL A 92 7.07 0.92 8.51
CA VAL A 92 8.19 1.69 9.08
C VAL A 92 7.93 1.90 10.55
N VAL A 93 8.38 0.94 11.34
CA VAL A 93 8.22 0.96 12.78
C VAL A 93 9.34 1.79 13.42
N GLY A 94 9.07 3.09 13.53
CA GLY A 94 9.98 4.11 14.08
C GLY A 94 10.18 4.07 15.60
N ILE A 95 9.66 3.05 16.30
CA ILE A 95 10.19 2.58 17.59
C ILE A 95 10.15 1.04 17.58
N VAL A 96 10.94 0.38 16.73
CA VAL A 96 11.17 -1.06 16.85
C VAL A 96 12.63 -1.37 17.16
N PRO A 97 12.88 -2.12 18.26
CA PRO A 97 14.16 -2.76 18.46
C PRO A 97 14.35 -3.87 17.42
N GLU A 98 15.48 -3.77 16.70
CA GLU A 98 16.31 -4.76 15.98
C GLU A 98 15.84 -6.20 15.63
N ALA A 99 14.55 -6.54 15.64
CA ALA A 99 14.06 -7.89 15.32
C ALA A 99 13.37 -8.00 13.95
N VAL A 100 13.03 -6.88 13.30
CA VAL A 100 12.40 -6.89 11.97
C VAL A 100 12.95 -5.76 11.10
N SER A 101 14.24 -5.83 10.76
CA SER A 101 14.77 -5.13 9.59
C SER A 101 14.63 -6.09 8.41
N VAL A 102 13.55 -5.96 7.63
CA VAL A 102 13.42 -6.71 6.39
C VAL A 102 14.09 -5.90 5.29
N ASP A 103 15.24 -6.43 4.91
CA ASP A 103 16.05 -6.13 3.74
C ASP A 103 15.16 -5.91 2.50
N ALA A 104 15.11 -4.67 2.01
CA ALA A 104 14.72 -4.42 0.63
C ALA A 104 15.92 -4.82 -0.21
N GLU A 105 16.02 -6.11 -0.53
CA GLU A 105 17.02 -6.66 -1.44
C GLU A 105 16.78 -5.98 -2.80
N ALA A 106 17.55 -4.90 -3.01
CA ALA A 106 17.80 -4.36 -4.31
C ALA A 106 18.31 -5.52 -5.16
N ARG A 107 17.59 -5.83 -6.24
CA ARG A 107 18.12 -6.69 -7.30
C ARG A 107 19.28 -5.96 -7.98
N GLU A 108 20.43 -5.98 -7.31
CA GLU A 108 21.75 -5.68 -7.86
C GLU A 108 22.43 -7.04 -8.11
N GLY A 109 22.68 -7.37 -9.37
CA GLY A 109 23.52 -8.49 -9.80
C GLY A 109 23.11 -9.00 -11.18
N GLY A 110 23.92 -8.94 -12.24
CA GLY A 110 25.36 -8.74 -12.36
C GLY A 110 25.98 -9.93 -13.11
N HIS A 111 26.42 -9.71 -14.35
CA HIS A 111 27.76 -10.01 -14.89
C HIS A 111 27.75 -9.69 -16.39
#